data_AF-A0A535HC75-F1
#
_entry.id   AF-A0A535HC75-F1
#
_cell.length_a   1.000
_cell.length_b   1.000
_cell.length_c   1.000
_cell.angle_alpha   90.00
_cell.angle_beta   90.00
_cell.angle_gamma   90.00
#
_symmetry.space_group_name_H-M   'P 1'
#
loop_
_entity.id
_entity.type
_entity.pdbx_description
1 polymer ?
#
loop_
_entity_poly.entity_id
_entity_poly.type
_entity_poly.pdbx_seq_one_letter_code
_entity_poly.pdbx_strand_id
1 'polypeptide(L)'
;MSALPETVARPILVQKFGGSSLGTPGRIKRAARRVAASQGAGYDVVVVVSAMGDSTDRLLSLASRVAKDPAARELDQLLSTGEGVSAPLMSMALNELGVPAVSLLGFQAGIQTDRRHARARIVGLTPARIERELADGRVVVVAGFQGMGTEMDVTTLGRGGSDTTAVALAAALKAQACEIFTDVRGIYTADPRFVPSARLLTRIAYPEMLELASSGARVMHPRAVEIAEAYTMELHVRSSFHAGPGTIICSEEAIMEDRNRVRGIAHEEHVARLSVVGVPDRPGIAAAIFAPLADADIAADV
;
A
#
# COMPACT_ATOMS: atom_id res chain seq x y z
N MET A 1 -13.19 44.62 15.98
CA MET A 1 -12.84 43.19 16.10
C MET A 1 -12.92 42.58 14.70
N SER A 2 -11.79 42.45 14.03
CA SER A 2 -11.69 41.70 12.78
C SER A 2 -11.96 40.24 13.11
N ALA A 3 -13.00 39.64 12.52
CA ALA A 3 -13.19 38.20 12.56
C ALA A 3 -11.88 37.55 12.07
N LEU A 4 -11.33 36.63 12.87
CA LEU A 4 -10.28 35.74 12.39
C LEU A 4 -10.86 34.99 11.18
N PRO A 5 -10.13 34.87 10.05
CA PRO A 5 -10.63 34.11 8.93
C PRO A 5 -10.90 32.68 9.40
N GLU A 6 -12.11 32.18 9.16
CA GLU A 6 -12.43 30.77 9.34
C GLU A 6 -11.40 29.97 8.55
N THR A 7 -10.55 29.22 9.25
CA THR A 7 -9.61 28.30 8.63
C THR A 7 -10.44 27.19 8.00
N VAL A 8 -10.74 27.33 6.71
CA VAL A 8 -11.34 26.25 5.91
C VAL A 8 -10.37 25.08 5.98
N ALA A 9 -10.81 23.98 6.59
CA ALA A 9 -10.00 22.76 6.70
C ALA A 9 -9.62 22.31 5.29
N ARG A 10 -8.32 22.13 5.05
CA ARG A 10 -7.82 21.69 3.74
C ARG A 10 -8.16 20.22 3.55
N PRO A 11 -8.56 19.80 2.34
CA PRO A 11 -8.74 18.39 2.05
C PRO A 11 -7.40 17.65 2.19
N ILE A 12 -7.45 16.46 2.78
CA ILE A 12 -6.25 15.64 2.99
C ILE A 12 -6.06 14.71 1.78
N LEU A 13 -4.82 14.61 1.29
CA LEU A 13 -4.38 13.58 0.35
C LEU A 13 -3.34 12.67 1.00
N VAL A 14 -3.52 11.37 0.85
CA VAL A 14 -2.48 10.40 1.18
C VAL A 14 -1.79 9.96 -0.10
N GLN A 15 -0.46 10.11 -0.17
CA GLN A 15 0.34 9.74 -1.34
C GLN A 15 1.37 8.68 -0.98
N LYS A 16 1.22 7.47 -1.53
CA LYS A 16 2.18 6.39 -1.34
C LYS A 16 3.18 6.33 -2.48
N PHE A 17 4.47 6.20 -2.17
CA PHE A 17 5.53 5.96 -3.15
C PHE A 17 6.19 4.60 -2.93
N GLY A 18 6.12 3.72 -3.94
CA GLY A 18 6.76 2.40 -3.90
C GLY A 18 8.30 2.47 -4.03
N GLY A 19 8.98 1.36 -3.76
CA GLY A 19 10.45 1.31 -3.74
C GLY A 19 11.12 1.68 -5.07
N SER A 20 10.53 1.28 -6.20
CA SER A 20 10.98 1.71 -7.53
C SER A 20 10.91 3.23 -7.71
N SER A 21 9.94 3.89 -7.06
CA SER A 21 9.76 5.35 -7.09
C SER A 21 10.75 6.11 -6.24
N LEU A 22 11.47 5.43 -5.33
CA LEU A 22 12.39 6.04 -4.36
C LEU A 22 13.84 5.49 -4.48
N GLY A 23 14.10 4.57 -5.41
CA GLY A 23 15.36 3.83 -5.49
C GLY A 23 16.65 4.64 -5.68
N THR A 24 16.56 5.94 -5.98
CA THR A 24 17.73 6.83 -6.05
C THR A 24 17.41 8.21 -5.47
N PRO A 25 18.41 8.99 -5.03
CA PRO A 25 18.20 10.36 -4.56
C PRO A 25 17.48 11.26 -5.58
N GLY A 26 17.76 11.09 -6.88
CA GLY A 26 17.07 11.82 -7.94
C GLY A 26 15.59 11.47 -8.03
N ARG A 27 15.23 10.19 -7.82
CA ARG A 27 13.83 9.74 -7.77
C ARG A 27 13.11 10.26 -6.53
N ILE A 28 13.77 10.27 -5.36
CA ILE A 28 13.24 10.89 -4.13
C ILE A 28 12.95 12.37 -4.35
N LYS A 29 13.91 13.15 -4.89
CA LYS A 29 13.71 14.58 -5.21
C LYS A 29 12.53 14.78 -6.18
N ARG A 30 12.34 13.87 -7.14
CA ARG A 30 11.22 13.92 -8.08
C ARG A 30 9.88 13.63 -7.40
N ALA A 31 9.82 12.66 -6.48
CA ALA A 31 8.64 12.42 -5.64
C ALA A 31 8.33 13.63 -4.75
N ALA A 32 9.35 14.23 -4.12
CA ALA A 32 9.21 15.42 -3.28
C ALA A 32 8.60 16.61 -4.04
N ARG A 33 9.02 16.86 -5.29
CA ARG A 33 8.41 17.91 -6.14
C ARG A 33 6.92 17.66 -6.41
N ARG A 34 6.51 16.40 -6.55
CA ARG A 34 5.10 16.06 -6.76
C ARG A 34 4.26 16.32 -5.50
N VAL A 35 4.79 15.93 -4.35
CA VAL A 35 4.18 16.23 -3.05
C VAL A 35 4.08 17.74 -2.83
N ALA A 36 5.15 18.49 -3.11
CA ALA A 36 5.16 19.95 -3.04
C ALA A 36 4.11 20.59 -3.96
N ALA A 37 3.94 20.07 -5.18
CA ALA A 37 2.89 20.54 -6.08
C ALA A 37 1.48 20.28 -5.55
N SER A 38 1.29 19.16 -4.84
CA SER A 38 0.00 18.81 -4.22
C SER A 38 -0.31 19.72 -3.04
N GLN A 39 0.69 19.99 -2.18
CA GLN A 39 0.54 20.96 -1.10
C GLN A 39 0.27 22.38 -1.64
N GLY A 40 0.99 22.80 -2.69
CA GLY A 40 0.78 24.08 -3.36
C GLY A 40 -0.60 24.22 -4.02
N ALA A 41 -1.27 23.11 -4.33
CA ALA A 41 -2.65 23.08 -4.81
C ALA A 41 -3.69 23.16 -3.68
N GLY A 42 -3.27 23.33 -2.42
CA GLY A 42 -4.16 23.56 -1.28
C GLY A 42 -4.53 22.31 -0.48
N TYR A 43 -3.83 21.19 -0.69
CA TYR A 43 -4.04 19.95 0.07
C TYR A 43 -3.12 19.86 1.29
N ASP A 44 -3.63 19.27 2.36
CA ASP A 44 -2.80 18.74 3.43
C ASP A 44 -2.33 17.34 3.01
N VAL A 45 -1.02 17.10 3.03
CA VAL A 45 -0.45 15.89 2.41
C VAL A 45 0.23 15.00 3.45
N VAL A 46 -0.20 13.74 3.48
CA VAL A 46 0.49 12.66 4.18
C VAL A 46 1.13 11.75 3.14
N VAL A 47 2.43 11.53 3.27
CA VAL A 47 3.20 10.69 2.36
C VAL A 47 3.49 9.36 3.04
N VAL A 48 3.28 8.24 2.35
CA VAL A 48 3.73 6.92 2.80
C VAL A 48 4.84 6.44 1.90
N VAL A 49 5.97 6.01 2.47
CA VAL A 49 7.12 5.54 1.68
C VAL A 49 7.40 4.06 1.94
N SER A 50 7.76 3.35 0.88
CA SER A 50 8.40 2.03 0.96
C SER A 50 9.92 2.16 1.04
N ALA A 51 10.60 1.07 1.39
CA ALA A 51 12.06 1.00 1.32
C ALA A 51 12.60 1.29 -0.10
N MET A 52 13.80 1.85 -0.20
CA MET A 52 14.40 2.25 -1.49
C MET A 52 14.77 1.04 -2.36
N GLY A 53 14.25 0.96 -3.59
CA GLY A 53 14.62 -0.08 -4.56
C GLY A 53 14.54 -1.49 -3.98
N ASP A 54 15.61 -2.27 -4.13
CA ASP A 54 15.69 -3.67 -3.67
C ASP A 54 16.25 -3.80 -2.24
N SER A 55 16.17 -2.73 -1.42
CA SER A 55 16.77 -2.73 -0.07
C SER A 55 16.17 -3.81 0.84
N THR A 56 14.86 -4.04 0.79
CA THR A 56 14.20 -5.12 1.53
C THR A 56 14.77 -6.49 1.15
N ASP A 57 14.95 -6.77 -0.14
CA ASP A 57 15.51 -8.04 -0.62
C ASP A 57 16.97 -8.21 -0.20
N ARG A 58 17.75 -7.12 -0.19
CA ARG A 58 19.14 -7.14 0.32
C ARG A 58 19.19 -7.45 1.82
N LEU A 59 18.29 -6.88 2.61
CA LEU A 59 18.19 -7.15 4.05
C LEU A 59 17.79 -8.61 4.32
N LEU A 60 16.82 -9.15 3.57
CA LEU A 60 16.45 -10.56 3.63
C LEU A 60 17.62 -11.48 3.28
N SER A 61 18.34 -11.17 2.20
CA SER A 61 19.53 -11.93 1.81
C SER A 61 20.62 -11.88 2.88
N LEU A 62 20.84 -10.72 3.51
CA LEU A 62 21.79 -10.59 4.61
C LEU A 62 21.37 -11.42 5.82
N ALA A 63 20.09 -11.37 6.23
CA ALA A 63 19.58 -12.18 7.33
C ALA A 63 19.78 -13.68 7.09
N SER A 64 19.49 -14.17 5.88
CA SER A 64 19.68 -15.59 5.52
C SER A 64 21.14 -16.06 5.56
N ARG A 65 22.10 -15.14 5.42
CA ARG A 65 23.54 -15.44 5.53
C ARG A 65 24.01 -15.49 6.98
N VAL A 66 23.29 -14.82 7.88
CA VAL A 66 23.57 -14.81 9.33
C VAL A 66 22.91 -16.01 10.01
N ALA A 67 21.66 -16.31 9.67
CA ALA A 67 20.89 -17.41 10.24
C ALA A 67 20.06 -18.11 9.17
N LYS A 68 20.02 -19.46 9.23
CA LYS A 68 19.21 -20.28 8.31
C LYS A 68 17.71 -20.07 8.51
N ASP A 69 17.30 -19.89 9.76
CA ASP A 69 15.90 -19.66 10.17
C ASP A 69 15.86 -18.47 11.15
N PRO A 70 15.96 -17.23 10.65
CA PRO A 70 15.96 -16.04 11.49
C PRO A 70 14.58 -15.84 12.13
N ALA A 71 14.55 -15.56 13.43
CA ALA A 71 13.31 -15.34 14.15
C ALA A 71 12.50 -14.18 13.53
N ALA A 72 11.20 -14.40 13.29
CA ALA A 72 10.33 -13.44 12.62
C ALA A 72 10.30 -12.06 13.29
N ARG A 73 10.40 -12.00 14.62
CA ARG A 73 10.51 -10.75 15.38
C ARG A 73 11.73 -9.92 14.99
N GLU A 74 12.89 -10.56 14.88
CA GLU A 74 14.14 -9.87 14.54
C GLU A 74 14.18 -9.50 13.05
N LEU A 75 13.54 -10.31 12.19
CA LEU A 75 13.30 -9.92 10.80
C LEU A 75 12.44 -8.67 10.71
N ASP A 76 11.35 -8.57 11.46
CA ASP A 76 10.50 -7.38 11.44
C ASP A 76 11.27 -6.12 11.83
N GLN A 77 12.09 -6.20 12.88
CA GLN A 77 13.00 -5.12 13.25
C GLN A 77 13.96 -4.77 12.11
N LEU A 78 14.63 -5.76 11.52
CA LEU A 78 15.59 -5.54 10.44
C LEU A 78 14.93 -4.88 9.22
N LEU A 79 13.81 -5.42 8.74
CA LEU A 79 13.16 -4.95 7.51
C LEU A 79 12.58 -3.55 7.68
N SER A 80 12.04 -3.21 8.86
CA SER A 80 11.49 -1.88 9.16
C SER A 80 12.50 -0.73 8.96
N THR A 81 13.80 -1.04 9.02
CA THR A 81 14.86 -0.04 8.81
C THR A 81 14.88 0.51 7.39
N GLY A 82 14.41 -0.24 6.39
CA GLY A 82 14.38 0.19 4.99
C GLY A 82 13.47 1.42 4.79
N GLU A 83 12.23 1.34 5.27
CA GLU A 83 11.31 2.47 5.29
C GLU A 83 11.78 3.56 6.26
N GLY A 84 12.42 3.18 7.37
CA GLY A 84 13.03 4.10 8.33
C GLY A 84 14.16 4.96 7.75
N VAL A 85 14.84 4.50 6.70
CA VAL A 85 15.80 5.32 5.91
C VAL A 85 15.08 6.19 4.88
N SER A 86 14.05 5.67 4.24
CA SER A 86 13.36 6.33 3.12
C SER A 86 12.56 7.56 3.57
N ALA A 87 11.90 7.47 4.73
CA ALA A 87 11.06 8.54 5.28
C ALA A 87 11.84 9.84 5.58
N PRO A 88 12.96 9.81 6.34
CA PRO A 88 13.75 11.02 6.59
C PRO A 88 14.36 11.59 5.31
N LEU A 89 14.83 10.77 4.36
CA LEU A 89 15.36 11.27 3.08
C LEU A 89 14.30 12.04 2.27
N MET A 90 13.06 11.55 2.25
CA MET A 90 11.95 12.25 1.61
C MET A 90 11.61 13.57 2.34
N SER A 91 11.58 13.57 3.67
CA SER A 91 11.39 14.79 4.48
C SER A 91 12.50 15.82 4.24
N MET A 92 13.77 15.41 4.20
CA MET A 92 14.89 16.29 3.84
C MET A 92 14.74 16.89 2.45
N ALA A 93 14.32 16.09 1.46
CA ALA A 93 14.10 16.56 0.10
C ALA A 93 12.94 17.56 -0.01
N LEU A 94 11.89 17.42 0.81
CA LEU A 94 10.80 18.39 0.90
C LEU A 94 11.25 19.70 1.56
N ASN A 95 11.98 19.60 2.67
CA ASN A 95 12.50 20.77 3.38
C ASN A 95 13.47 21.58 2.49
N GLU A 96 14.31 20.93 1.70
CA GLU A 96 15.18 21.56 0.69
C GLU A 96 14.37 22.34 -0.37
N LEU A 97 13.15 21.90 -0.69
CA LEU A 97 12.24 22.59 -1.60
C LEU A 97 11.46 23.74 -0.92
N GLY A 98 11.74 24.03 0.35
CA GLY A 98 11.01 25.03 1.14
C GLY A 98 9.64 24.55 1.61
N VAL A 99 9.36 23.24 1.56
CA VAL A 99 8.12 22.64 2.05
C VAL A 99 8.39 22.01 3.42
N PRO A 100 7.89 22.60 4.53
CA PRO A 100 8.08 22.05 5.86
C PRO A 100 7.57 20.61 5.94
N ALA A 101 8.43 19.68 6.33
CA ALA A 101 8.08 18.27 6.40
C ALA A 101 8.72 17.57 7.59
N VAL A 102 8.02 16.57 8.14
CA VAL A 102 8.49 15.73 9.25
C VAL A 102 8.32 14.25 8.91
N SER A 103 9.31 13.42 9.23
CA SER A 103 9.20 11.96 9.08
C SER A 103 8.77 11.30 10.38
N LEU A 104 7.88 10.31 10.29
CA LEU A 104 7.40 9.48 11.39
C LEU A 104 7.59 8.00 11.05
N LEU A 105 8.01 7.20 12.03
CA LEU A 105 7.90 5.74 11.96
C LEU A 105 6.44 5.32 12.13
N GLY A 106 6.10 4.08 11.73
CA GLY A 106 4.70 3.60 11.77
C GLY A 106 4.06 3.72 13.15
N PHE A 107 4.81 3.45 14.22
CA PHE A 107 4.31 3.60 15.59
C PHE A 107 4.11 5.05 16.02
N GLN A 108 4.95 5.98 15.53
CA GLN A 108 4.80 7.41 15.78
C GLN A 108 3.59 7.98 15.02
N ALA A 109 3.25 7.37 13.88
CA ALA A 109 2.03 7.62 13.12
C ALA A 109 0.77 6.97 13.74
N GLY A 110 0.92 6.23 14.85
CA GLY A 110 -0.18 5.64 15.60
C GLY A 110 -0.69 4.29 15.07
N ILE A 111 0.10 3.59 14.24
CA ILE A 111 -0.27 2.29 13.68
C ILE A 111 -0.05 1.19 14.73
N GLN A 112 -1.15 0.60 15.21
CA GLN A 112 -1.14 -0.50 16.17
C GLN A 112 -1.47 -1.81 15.46
N THR A 113 -0.72 -2.86 15.79
CA THR A 113 -0.82 -4.16 15.13
C THR A 113 -0.97 -5.31 16.12
N ASP A 114 -1.41 -6.46 15.61
CA ASP A 114 -1.30 -7.72 16.35
C ASP A 114 0.14 -8.25 16.37
N ARG A 115 0.34 -9.40 17.04
CA ARG A 115 1.67 -9.98 17.29
C ARG A 115 2.17 -10.92 16.19
N ARG A 116 1.47 -10.99 15.05
CA ARG A 116 1.80 -11.93 13.97
C ARG A 116 2.92 -11.35 13.11
N HIS A 117 4.15 -11.48 13.58
CA HIS A 117 5.34 -11.01 12.86
C HIS A 117 5.37 -11.46 11.40
N ALA A 118 5.99 -10.65 10.53
CA ALA A 118 6.02 -10.78 9.07
C ALA A 118 4.68 -10.62 8.33
N ARG A 119 3.53 -10.63 9.03
CA ARG A 119 2.19 -10.58 8.42
C ARG A 119 1.13 -9.95 9.34
N ALA A 120 1.55 -8.96 10.11
CA ALA A 120 0.72 -8.40 11.17
C ALA A 120 -0.51 -7.71 10.60
N ARG A 121 -1.61 -7.74 11.37
CA ARG A 121 -2.83 -7.01 11.03
C ARG A 121 -2.89 -5.70 11.80
N ILE A 122 -3.34 -4.63 11.15
CA ILE A 122 -3.63 -3.35 11.82
C ILE A 122 -4.88 -3.57 12.65
N VAL A 123 -4.76 -3.42 13.97
CA VAL A 123 -5.87 -3.59 14.94
C VAL A 123 -6.36 -2.27 15.52
N GLY A 124 -5.57 -1.21 15.35
CA GLY A 124 -5.90 0.14 15.79
C GLY A 124 -5.07 1.18 15.05
N LEU A 125 -5.63 2.38 14.92
CA LEU A 125 -4.96 3.50 14.26
C LEU A 125 -5.36 4.82 14.94
N THR A 126 -4.40 5.46 15.59
CA THR A 126 -4.60 6.73 16.31
C THR A 126 -3.68 7.80 15.73
N PRO A 127 -4.07 8.51 14.66
CA PRO A 127 -3.19 9.40 13.90
C PRO A 127 -2.98 10.78 14.55
N ALA A 128 -3.11 10.92 15.88
CA ALA A 128 -3.07 12.20 16.58
C ALA A 128 -1.76 12.99 16.37
N ARG A 129 -0.62 12.29 16.16
CA ARG A 129 0.64 12.97 15.80
C ARG A 129 0.56 13.56 14.39
N ILE A 130 -0.04 12.86 13.45
CA ILE A 130 -0.18 13.31 12.05
C ILE A 130 -1.04 14.57 12.02
N GLU A 131 -2.22 14.53 12.64
CA GLU A 131 -3.18 15.64 12.67
C GLU A 131 -2.54 16.93 13.22
N ARG A 132 -1.75 16.81 14.29
CA ARG A 132 -1.03 17.96 14.85
C ARG A 132 -0.01 18.56 13.87
N GLU A 133 0.78 17.73 13.20
CA GLU A 133 1.80 18.23 12.26
C GLU A 133 1.16 18.82 11.01
N LEU A 134 0.03 18.27 10.54
CA LEU A 134 -0.76 18.86 9.46
C LEU A 134 -1.32 20.23 9.86
N ALA A 135 -1.82 20.37 11.10
CA ALA A 135 -2.30 21.66 11.62
C ALA A 135 -1.18 22.72 11.70
N ASP A 136 0.07 22.28 11.92
CA ASP A 136 1.27 23.13 11.87
C ASP A 136 1.73 23.44 10.41
N GLY A 137 0.94 23.03 9.41
CA GLY A 137 1.19 23.28 7.98
C GLY A 137 2.28 22.40 7.36
N ARG A 138 2.66 21.30 8.02
CA ARG A 138 3.74 20.42 7.56
C ARG A 138 3.20 19.26 6.73
N VAL A 139 4.01 18.81 5.77
CA VAL A 139 3.84 17.49 5.15
C VAL A 139 4.33 16.41 6.12
N VAL A 140 3.52 15.37 6.34
CA VAL A 140 3.89 14.26 7.21
C VAL A 140 4.33 13.07 6.36
N VAL A 141 5.56 12.59 6.54
CA VAL A 141 6.12 11.44 5.82
C VAL A 141 6.17 10.23 6.74
N VAL A 142 5.34 9.22 6.49
CA VAL A 142 5.25 8.00 7.29
C VAL A 142 6.05 6.87 6.65
N ALA A 143 6.89 6.21 7.44
CA ALA A 143 7.50 4.95 7.08
C ALA A 143 6.41 3.86 7.02
N GLY A 144 6.08 3.38 5.81
CA GLY A 144 5.05 2.38 5.61
C GLY A 144 5.45 0.99 6.09
N PHE A 145 4.61 -0.03 5.81
CA PHE A 145 4.91 -1.46 6.01
C PHE A 145 5.06 -1.91 7.48
N GLN A 146 5.25 -0.99 8.42
CA GLN A 146 5.50 -1.28 9.82
C GLN A 146 4.43 -0.70 10.74
N GLY A 147 4.30 -1.32 11.92
CA GLY A 147 3.48 -0.87 13.03
C GLY A 147 4.07 -1.36 14.35
N MET A 148 3.31 -1.20 15.44
CA MET A 148 3.74 -1.59 16.77
C MET A 148 2.73 -2.52 17.43
N GLY A 149 3.23 -3.66 17.88
CA GLY A 149 2.47 -4.62 18.66
C GLY A 149 2.27 -4.17 20.11
N THR A 150 1.51 -4.94 20.87
CA THR A 150 1.13 -4.64 22.27
C THR A 150 2.30 -4.55 23.25
N GLU A 151 3.46 -5.13 22.92
CA GLU A 151 4.69 -5.11 23.73
C GLU A 151 5.73 -4.09 23.24
N MET A 152 5.31 -3.13 22.43
CA MET A 152 6.21 -2.15 21.79
C MET A 152 7.18 -2.77 20.77
N ASP A 153 7.01 -4.06 20.44
CA ASP A 153 7.74 -4.71 19.37
C ASP A 153 7.32 -4.14 18.02
N VAL A 154 8.31 -3.87 17.17
CA VAL A 154 8.07 -3.53 15.76
C VAL A 154 7.53 -4.78 15.06
N THR A 155 6.47 -4.59 14.30
CA THR A 155 5.91 -5.63 13.45
C THR A 155 5.80 -5.16 12.02
N THR A 156 5.89 -6.07 11.07
CA THR A 156 5.66 -5.76 9.66
C THR A 156 4.35 -6.34 9.15
N LEU A 157 3.74 -5.64 8.19
CA LEU A 157 2.40 -5.96 7.65
C LEU A 157 2.45 -7.02 6.53
N GLY A 158 3.63 -7.49 6.17
CA GLY A 158 3.86 -8.41 5.04
C GLY A 158 3.87 -7.70 3.68
N ARG A 159 3.80 -8.49 2.61
CA ARG A 159 3.79 -7.96 1.24
C ARG A 159 2.65 -6.96 1.04
N GLY A 160 2.92 -5.91 0.26
CA GLY A 160 1.96 -4.80 0.08
C GLY A 160 1.70 -3.98 1.35
N GLY A 161 2.51 -4.15 2.40
CA GLY A 161 2.29 -3.47 3.68
C GLY A 161 2.28 -1.95 3.57
N SER A 162 3.11 -1.34 2.71
CA SER A 162 3.08 0.11 2.50
C SER A 162 1.77 0.60 1.84
N ASP A 163 1.18 -0.19 0.93
CA ASP A 163 -0.13 0.14 0.35
C ASP A 163 -1.22 0.06 1.42
N THR A 164 -1.18 -1.01 2.22
CA THR A 164 -2.08 -1.20 3.37
C THR A 164 -1.97 -0.04 4.36
N THR A 165 -0.75 0.40 4.69
CA THR A 165 -0.51 1.56 5.56
C THR A 165 -1.14 2.83 4.98
N ALA A 166 -0.96 3.09 3.68
CA ALA A 166 -1.49 4.29 3.03
C ALA A 166 -3.01 4.33 3.04
N VAL A 167 -3.67 3.23 2.67
CA VAL A 167 -5.14 3.17 2.67
C VAL A 167 -5.70 3.27 4.08
N ALA A 168 -5.10 2.58 5.06
CA ALA A 168 -5.54 2.68 6.45
C ALA A 168 -5.43 4.11 7.01
N LEU A 169 -4.31 4.80 6.73
CA LEU A 169 -4.14 6.21 7.09
C LEU A 169 -5.15 7.11 6.39
N ALA A 170 -5.40 6.90 5.09
CA ALA A 170 -6.38 7.66 4.33
C ALA A 170 -7.78 7.51 4.94
N ALA A 171 -8.17 6.28 5.29
CA ALA A 171 -9.46 5.99 5.92
C ALA A 171 -9.58 6.68 7.30
N ALA A 172 -8.57 6.52 8.17
CA ALA A 172 -8.62 7.11 9.52
C ALA A 172 -8.59 8.64 9.52
N LEU A 173 -7.86 9.24 8.57
CA LEU A 173 -7.79 10.70 8.42
C LEU A 173 -8.95 11.27 7.60
N LYS A 174 -9.88 10.42 7.11
CA LYS A 174 -10.98 10.82 6.20
C LYS A 174 -10.45 11.62 5.01
N ALA A 175 -9.35 11.14 4.43
CA ALA A 175 -8.72 11.76 3.27
C ALA A 175 -9.67 11.78 2.07
N GLN A 176 -9.52 12.77 1.20
CA GLN A 176 -10.30 12.88 -0.02
C GLN A 176 -9.98 11.73 -0.99
N ALA A 177 -8.71 11.33 -1.05
CA ALA A 177 -8.25 10.21 -1.88
C ALA A 177 -6.91 9.65 -1.35
N CYS A 178 -6.64 8.39 -1.71
CA CYS A 178 -5.35 7.76 -1.52
C CYS A 178 -4.68 7.51 -2.88
N GLU A 179 -3.60 8.22 -3.18
CA GLU A 179 -2.84 8.05 -4.41
C GLU A 179 -1.71 7.03 -4.21
N ILE A 180 -1.67 6.01 -5.06
CA ILE A 180 -0.64 4.98 -5.08
C ILE A 180 0.28 5.22 -6.28
N PHE A 181 1.47 5.73 -6.03
CA PHE A 181 2.49 5.96 -7.05
C PHE A 181 3.42 4.76 -7.22
N THR A 182 3.41 4.22 -8.44
CA THR A 182 4.15 3.01 -8.83
C THR A 182 4.87 3.20 -10.17
N ASP A 183 5.52 2.17 -10.69
CA ASP A 183 6.24 2.20 -11.96
C ASP A 183 5.34 2.06 -13.20
N VAL A 184 4.16 1.45 -13.05
CA VAL A 184 3.14 1.38 -14.10
C VAL A 184 2.26 2.64 -14.19
N ARG A 185 1.59 2.83 -15.33
CA ARG A 185 0.69 4.00 -15.56
C ARG A 185 -0.63 3.94 -14.82
N GLY A 186 -1.03 2.75 -14.39
CA GLY A 186 -2.29 2.41 -13.76
C GLY A 186 -2.59 0.95 -14.04
N ILE A 187 -3.87 0.59 -14.03
CA ILE A 187 -4.33 -0.78 -14.26
C ILE A 187 -4.75 -0.92 -15.72
N TYR A 188 -4.26 -1.95 -16.39
CA TYR A 188 -4.55 -2.24 -17.79
C TYR A 188 -5.57 -3.37 -17.92
N THR A 189 -6.24 -3.45 -19.06
CA THR A 189 -7.17 -4.56 -19.39
C THR A 189 -6.49 -5.93 -19.44
N ALA A 190 -5.18 -5.98 -19.63
CA ALA A 190 -4.33 -7.17 -19.54
C ALA A 190 -2.88 -6.70 -19.30
N ASP A 191 -1.96 -7.60 -18.99
CA ASP A 191 -0.55 -7.23 -18.87
C ASP A 191 0.00 -6.76 -20.24
N PRO A 192 0.40 -5.48 -20.38
CA PRO A 192 0.86 -4.92 -21.65
C PRO A 192 2.18 -5.53 -22.15
N ARG A 193 2.92 -6.25 -21.30
CA ARG A 193 4.13 -6.99 -21.69
C ARG A 193 3.81 -8.21 -22.56
N PHE A 194 2.64 -8.81 -22.36
CA PHE A 194 2.15 -9.95 -23.13
C PHE A 194 1.15 -9.53 -24.21
N VAL A 195 0.33 -8.52 -23.93
CA VAL A 195 -0.72 -8.02 -24.84
C VAL A 195 -0.46 -6.55 -25.15
N PRO A 196 0.29 -6.22 -26.23
CA PRO A 196 0.65 -4.83 -26.54
C PRO A 196 -0.56 -3.90 -26.79
N SER A 197 -1.71 -4.46 -27.16
CA SER A 197 -2.97 -3.73 -27.37
C SER A 197 -3.77 -3.50 -26.08
N ALA A 198 -3.25 -3.89 -24.91
CA ALA A 198 -3.90 -3.66 -23.63
C ALA A 198 -4.10 -2.17 -23.38
N ARG A 199 -5.29 -1.82 -22.87
CA ARG A 199 -5.69 -0.42 -22.67
C ARG A 199 -5.67 -0.07 -21.19
N LEU A 200 -5.28 1.17 -20.88
CA LEU A 200 -5.35 1.70 -19.53
C LEU A 200 -6.83 1.88 -19.14
N LEU A 201 -7.22 1.32 -18.01
CA LEU A 201 -8.55 1.54 -17.42
C LEU A 201 -8.58 2.90 -16.74
N THR A 202 -9.65 3.68 -16.97
CA THR A 202 -9.86 4.94 -16.24
C THR A 202 -10.45 4.70 -14.86
N ARG A 203 -11.38 3.74 -14.76
CA ARG A 203 -12.04 3.30 -13.52
C ARG A 203 -12.17 1.79 -13.46
N ILE A 204 -12.09 1.23 -12.26
CA ILE A 204 -12.35 -0.18 -11.96
C ILE A 204 -13.02 -0.28 -10.58
N ALA A 205 -13.97 -1.19 -10.41
CA ALA A 205 -14.64 -1.37 -9.14
C ALA A 205 -13.75 -2.09 -8.11
N TYR A 206 -14.03 -1.94 -6.82
CA TYR A 206 -13.29 -2.70 -5.78
C TYR A 206 -13.33 -4.22 -6.02
N PRO A 207 -14.50 -4.87 -6.26
CA PRO A 207 -14.54 -6.32 -6.48
C PRO A 207 -13.76 -6.74 -7.74
N GLU A 208 -13.90 -5.98 -8.83
CA GLU A 208 -13.17 -6.23 -10.07
C GLU A 208 -11.64 -6.16 -9.86
N MET A 209 -11.18 -5.19 -9.07
CA MET A 209 -9.76 -5.04 -8.75
C MET A 209 -9.28 -6.13 -7.79
N LEU A 210 -10.09 -6.56 -6.82
CA LEU A 210 -9.78 -7.67 -5.93
C LEU A 210 -9.57 -8.96 -6.73
N GLU A 211 -10.49 -9.29 -7.63
CA GLU A 211 -10.39 -10.46 -8.51
C GLU A 211 -9.14 -10.40 -9.38
N LEU A 212 -8.86 -9.26 -10.02
CA LEU A 212 -7.65 -9.10 -10.82
C LEU A 212 -6.37 -9.26 -9.99
N ALA A 213 -6.31 -8.63 -8.80
CA ALA A 213 -5.13 -8.69 -7.94
C ALA A 213 -4.87 -10.11 -7.42
N SER A 214 -5.91 -10.82 -6.99
CA SER A 214 -5.84 -12.20 -6.53
C SER A 214 -5.45 -13.15 -7.66
N SER A 215 -5.91 -12.88 -8.90
CA SER A 215 -5.59 -13.68 -10.10
C SER A 215 -4.23 -13.35 -10.74
N GLY A 216 -3.35 -12.63 -10.03
CA GLY A 216 -1.97 -12.39 -10.45
C GLY A 216 -1.65 -10.98 -10.97
N ALA A 217 -2.59 -10.04 -11.01
CA ALA A 217 -2.29 -8.65 -11.38
C ALA A 217 -1.55 -7.92 -10.24
N ARG A 218 -0.21 -7.87 -10.34
CA ARG A 218 0.69 -7.36 -9.27
C ARG A 218 0.74 -5.83 -9.10
N VAL A 219 -0.30 -5.10 -9.52
CA VAL A 219 -0.30 -3.62 -9.48
C VAL A 219 -0.69 -3.10 -8.09
N MET A 220 -1.62 -3.76 -7.42
CA MET A 220 -2.17 -3.38 -6.12
C MET A 220 -2.28 -4.61 -5.24
N HIS A 221 -1.99 -4.48 -3.96
CA HIS A 221 -2.16 -5.58 -3.02
C HIS A 221 -3.65 -5.75 -2.63
N PRO A 222 -4.24 -6.96 -2.65
CA PRO A 222 -5.66 -7.19 -2.37
C PRO A 222 -6.12 -6.56 -1.05
N ARG A 223 -5.35 -6.78 0.02
CA ARG A 223 -5.61 -6.21 1.36
C ARG A 223 -5.80 -4.68 1.37
N ALA A 224 -5.09 -3.95 0.52
CA ALA A 224 -5.26 -2.49 0.44
C ALA A 224 -6.59 -2.12 -0.23
N VAL A 225 -7.02 -2.90 -1.23
CA VAL A 225 -8.30 -2.74 -1.92
C VAL A 225 -9.47 -3.11 -0.99
N GLU A 226 -9.34 -4.18 -0.19
CA GLU A 226 -10.36 -4.57 0.81
C GLU A 226 -10.60 -3.46 1.84
N ILE A 227 -9.53 -2.83 2.36
CA ILE A 227 -9.66 -1.70 3.27
C ILE A 227 -10.30 -0.52 2.54
N ALA A 228 -9.92 -0.27 1.29
CA ALA A 228 -10.50 0.82 0.52
C ALA A 228 -12.01 0.64 0.31
N GLU A 229 -12.44 -0.57 -0.02
CA GLU A 229 -13.85 -0.93 -0.14
C GLU A 229 -14.61 -0.75 1.18
N ALA A 230 -14.08 -1.31 2.28
CA ALA A 230 -14.72 -1.27 3.59
C ALA A 230 -14.94 0.16 4.12
N TYR A 231 -14.13 1.12 3.70
CA TYR A 231 -14.21 2.53 4.09
C TYR A 231 -14.63 3.47 2.95
N THR A 232 -15.03 2.92 1.78
CA THR A 232 -15.39 3.69 0.58
C THR A 232 -14.33 4.76 0.22
N MET A 233 -13.06 4.39 0.32
CA MET A 233 -11.92 5.24 0.02
C MET A 233 -11.52 5.09 -1.45
N GLU A 234 -11.57 6.17 -2.22
CA GLU A 234 -11.10 6.14 -3.61
C GLU A 234 -9.58 5.99 -3.68
N LEU A 235 -9.11 5.04 -4.49
CA LEU A 235 -7.68 4.83 -4.73
C LEU A 235 -7.29 5.29 -6.13
N HIS A 236 -6.25 6.10 -6.23
CA HIS A 236 -5.73 6.56 -7.52
C HIS A 236 -4.39 5.88 -7.80
N VAL A 237 -4.39 4.87 -8.68
CA VAL A 237 -3.17 4.18 -9.10
C VAL A 237 -2.51 4.96 -10.24
N ARG A 238 -1.33 5.52 -9.98
CA ARG A 238 -0.65 6.46 -10.90
C ARG A 238 0.80 6.08 -11.10
N SER A 239 1.36 6.48 -12.24
CA SER A 239 2.81 6.38 -12.45
C SER A 239 3.53 7.45 -11.64
N SER A 240 4.58 7.04 -10.95
CA SER A 240 5.63 7.95 -10.56
C SER A 240 6.18 8.63 -11.78
N PHE A 241 6.64 7.90 -12.80
CA PHE A 241 7.48 8.38 -13.90
C PHE A 241 6.75 9.16 -15.00
N HIS A 242 5.44 8.96 -15.16
CA HIS A 242 4.64 9.63 -16.18
C HIS A 242 3.57 10.54 -15.56
N ALA A 243 3.29 11.66 -16.21
CA ALA A 243 2.12 12.45 -15.91
C ALA A 243 0.88 11.79 -16.54
N GLY A 244 -0.20 11.70 -15.78
CA GLY A 244 -1.45 11.11 -16.24
C GLY A 244 -2.44 10.92 -15.09
N PRO A 245 -3.73 10.75 -15.40
CA PRO A 245 -4.76 10.51 -14.39
C PRO A 245 -4.60 9.13 -13.74
N GLY A 246 -4.05 8.15 -14.46
CA GLY A 246 -3.93 6.77 -13.99
C GLY A 246 -5.27 6.05 -14.00
N THR A 247 -5.49 5.18 -13.02
CA THR A 247 -6.74 4.44 -12.83
C THR A 247 -7.31 4.73 -11.44
N ILE A 248 -8.61 4.97 -11.37
CA ILE A 248 -9.34 5.12 -10.10
C ILE A 248 -9.98 3.77 -9.75
N ILE A 249 -9.73 3.29 -8.53
CA ILE A 249 -10.46 2.17 -7.93
C ILE A 249 -11.54 2.76 -7.02
N CYS A 250 -12.81 2.45 -7.29
CA CYS A 250 -13.96 3.07 -6.64
C CYS A 250 -15.13 2.08 -6.50
N SER A 251 -16.27 2.56 -5.97
CA SER A 251 -17.50 1.76 -5.88
C SER A 251 -18.11 1.49 -7.27
N GLU A 252 -18.92 0.44 -7.38
CA GLU A 252 -19.58 0.11 -8.65
C GLU A 252 -20.54 1.22 -9.11
N GLU A 253 -21.22 1.88 -8.18
CA GLU A 253 -22.17 2.96 -8.47
C GLU A 253 -21.48 4.19 -9.08
N ALA A 254 -20.18 4.37 -8.81
CA ALA A 254 -19.37 5.42 -9.42
C ALA A 254 -18.97 5.10 -10.87
N ILE A 255 -19.35 3.95 -11.42
CA ILE A 255 -19.05 3.51 -12.78
C ILE A 255 -20.35 3.50 -13.59
N MET A 256 -20.32 4.09 -14.80
CA MET A 256 -21.49 4.19 -15.67
C MET A 256 -22.00 2.79 -16.12
N GLU A 257 -23.31 2.66 -16.28
CA GLU A 257 -24.00 1.39 -16.61
C GLU A 257 -23.55 0.75 -17.94
N ASP A 258 -23.27 1.56 -18.97
CA ASP A 258 -22.81 1.06 -20.26
C ASP A 258 -21.30 0.74 -20.21
N ARG A 259 -20.98 -0.46 -19.72
CA ARG A 259 -19.60 -0.96 -19.60
C ARG A 259 -19.45 -2.40 -20.10
N ASN A 260 -18.24 -2.70 -20.59
CA ASN A 260 -17.85 -4.08 -20.90
C ASN A 260 -18.02 -4.97 -19.66
N ARG A 261 -18.70 -6.12 -19.83
CA ARG A 261 -18.90 -7.12 -18.76
C ARG A 261 -17.58 -7.72 -18.27
N VAL A 262 -16.57 -7.79 -19.13
CA VAL A 262 -15.21 -8.20 -18.78
C VAL A 262 -14.32 -6.96 -18.81
N ARG A 263 -13.76 -6.61 -17.65
CA ARG A 263 -12.92 -5.41 -17.49
C ARG A 263 -11.43 -5.68 -17.70
N GLY A 264 -10.97 -6.88 -17.34
CA GLY A 264 -9.59 -7.26 -17.52
C GLY A 264 -9.37 -8.77 -17.51
N ILE A 265 -8.17 -9.15 -17.91
CA ILE A 265 -7.65 -10.52 -17.90
C ILE A 265 -6.35 -10.50 -17.10
N ALA A 266 -6.32 -11.27 -16.02
CA ALA A 266 -5.12 -11.54 -15.24
C ALA A 266 -4.62 -12.97 -15.53
N HIS A 267 -3.36 -13.24 -15.19
CA HIS A 267 -2.79 -14.57 -15.31
C HIS A 267 -1.74 -14.79 -14.21
N GLU A 268 -1.56 -16.05 -13.81
CA GLU A 268 -0.52 -16.47 -12.88
C GLU A 268 0.25 -17.66 -13.43
N GLU A 269 1.58 -17.56 -13.43
CA GLU A 269 2.49 -18.59 -13.98
C GLU A 269 3.00 -19.57 -12.93
N HIS A 270 2.92 -19.22 -11.64
CA HIS A 270 3.51 -19.98 -10.54
C HIS A 270 2.46 -20.75 -9.74
N VAL A 271 1.54 -21.40 -10.44
CA VAL A 271 0.49 -22.24 -9.85
C VAL A 271 0.69 -23.71 -10.21
N ALA A 272 0.31 -24.60 -9.29
CA ALA A 272 0.28 -26.04 -9.51
C ALA A 272 -1.15 -26.55 -9.38
N ARG A 273 -1.68 -27.19 -10.43
CA ARG A 273 -3.00 -27.82 -10.37
C ARG A 273 -2.89 -29.22 -9.82
N LEU A 274 -3.51 -29.47 -8.66
CA LEU A 274 -3.65 -30.78 -8.05
C LEU A 274 -5.10 -31.25 -8.18
N SER A 275 -5.30 -32.53 -8.52
CA SER A 275 -6.63 -33.13 -8.61
C SER A 275 -6.69 -34.37 -7.75
N VAL A 276 -7.54 -34.35 -6.73
CA VAL A 276 -7.82 -35.52 -5.88
C VAL A 276 -9.04 -36.22 -6.45
N VAL A 277 -8.86 -37.44 -6.96
CA VAL A 277 -9.91 -38.25 -7.60
C VAL A 277 -10.39 -39.36 -6.68
N GLY A 278 -11.61 -39.85 -6.89
CA GLY A 278 -12.18 -40.95 -6.09
C GLY A 278 -12.54 -40.55 -4.66
N VAL A 279 -12.86 -39.29 -4.44
CA VAL A 279 -13.16 -38.72 -3.12
C VAL A 279 -14.60 -39.08 -2.70
N PRO A 280 -14.83 -39.64 -1.50
CA PRO A 280 -16.18 -39.94 -1.03
C PRO A 280 -17.04 -38.68 -0.89
N ASP A 281 -18.27 -38.70 -1.39
CA ASP A 281 -19.22 -37.60 -1.26
C ASP A 281 -19.96 -37.67 0.09
N ARG A 282 -19.32 -37.13 1.13
CA ARG A 282 -19.92 -36.98 2.47
C ARG A 282 -19.30 -35.79 3.21
N PRO A 283 -20.05 -35.18 4.16
CA PRO A 283 -19.52 -34.12 4.99
C PRO A 283 -18.21 -34.49 5.70
N GLY A 284 -17.31 -33.52 5.81
CA GLY A 284 -16.00 -33.67 6.47
C GLY A 284 -14.83 -34.01 5.55
N ILE A 285 -15.09 -34.47 4.31
CA ILE A 285 -14.00 -34.83 3.39
C ILE A 285 -13.23 -33.61 2.88
N ALA A 286 -13.93 -32.53 2.51
CA ALA A 286 -13.26 -31.28 2.14
C ALA A 286 -12.38 -30.74 3.29
N ALA A 287 -12.88 -30.78 4.53
CA ALA A 287 -12.11 -30.37 5.71
C ALA A 287 -10.85 -31.24 5.91
N ALA A 288 -10.95 -32.56 5.72
CA ALA A 288 -9.79 -33.46 5.81
C ALA A 288 -8.74 -33.19 4.71
N ILE A 289 -9.14 -32.64 3.56
CA ILE A 289 -8.23 -32.26 2.48
C ILE A 289 -7.59 -30.88 2.75
N PHE A 290 -8.38 -29.88 3.13
CA PHE A 290 -7.92 -28.49 3.24
C PHE A 290 -7.31 -28.12 4.60
N ALA A 291 -7.70 -28.77 5.71
CA ALA A 291 -7.14 -28.46 7.03
C ALA A 291 -5.62 -28.71 7.11
N PRO A 292 -5.07 -29.84 6.62
CA PRO A 292 -3.62 -30.05 6.60
C PRO A 292 -2.86 -29.03 5.74
N LEU A 293 -3.48 -28.54 4.65
CA LEU A 293 -2.90 -27.48 3.82
C LEU A 293 -2.82 -26.17 4.60
N ALA A 294 -3.89 -25.82 5.32
CA ALA A 294 -3.93 -24.63 6.17
C ALA A 294 -2.93 -24.72 7.34
N ASP A 295 -2.82 -25.87 8.01
CA ASP A 295 -1.85 -26.10 9.09
C ASP A 295 -0.40 -25.99 8.60
N ALA A 296 -0.16 -26.35 7.33
CA ALA A 296 1.13 -26.21 6.66
C ALA A 296 1.35 -24.83 6.01
N ASP A 297 0.41 -23.90 6.16
CA ASP A 297 0.45 -22.55 5.55
C ASP A 297 0.57 -22.57 4.01
N ILE A 298 -0.04 -23.58 3.38
CA ILE A 298 -0.10 -23.74 1.93
C ILE A 298 -1.36 -23.05 1.42
N ALA A 299 -1.19 -21.97 0.65
CA ALA A 299 -2.28 -21.32 -0.06
C ALA A 299 -2.87 -22.25 -1.12
N ALA A 300 -4.19 -22.42 -1.09
CA ALA A 300 -4.94 -23.17 -2.08
C ALA A 300 -6.02 -22.26 -2.69
N ASP A 301 -6.16 -22.33 -4.01
CA ASP A 301 -7.21 -21.68 -4.79
C ASP A 301 -7.96 -22.76 -5.59
N VAL A 302 -9.21 -22.49 -5.97
CA VAL A 302 -10.13 -23.47 -6.59
C VAL A 302 -10.34 -23.22 -8.07
#